data_AF-A0A4R4MMH1-F1
#
_entry.id   AF-A0A4R4MMH1-F1
#
_cell.length_a   1.000
_cell.length_b   1.000
_cell.length_c   1.000
_cell.angle_alpha   90.00
_cell.angle_beta   90.00
_cell.angle_gamma   90.00
#
_symmetry.space_group_name_H-M   'P 1'
#
loop_
_entity.id
_entity.type
_entity.pdbx_description
1 polymer ?
#
loop_
_entity_poly.entity_id
_entity_poly.type
_entity_poly.pdbx_seq_one_letter_code
_entity_poly.pdbx_strand_id
1 'polypeptide(L)'
;MTAHLLTPSDAIEKLHRQVERKWPAAVCADLGVGDPVTFSVPLRPGVSTGTAVARLGYAAWHEWHMRWREFADRHPGVQIVRKPVSVQGVKGDYPATLVADLDAAAALVSATAPPAVDVARARALASSLLFTGAILTPATLRATCQLGADDAEVLLSAVTWLSQNPDASAWTARQLPVPGMHTKWLDTHGALLRDVAGRDVRDEVRPRPAVLHLTYADPEHAASGRRRHDAWTTGDTHDIAYRPRIVLVVENRDSRLWFPPVRDTVVVEGGGKAAAALLADVPWIRAADHIVYWGDMDADGYAILNGFRAALAEPAPDGAPPKTVTSILMDVTDLHRYAAHGVNHDKGGRPIKASPAVLTHLTEGEAAAYDTVATAGPAPFRRIEQEAIPLTDAATRLLDVLPKLLP
;
A
#
# COMPACT_ATOMS: atom_id res chain seq x y z
N MET A 1 5.10 23.40 -39.14
CA MET A 1 5.08 24.49 -38.13
C MET A 1 4.78 25.79 -38.85
N THR A 2 3.78 26.55 -38.40
CA THR A 2 3.45 27.87 -38.95
C THR A 2 4.57 28.87 -38.66
N ALA A 3 4.96 29.67 -39.66
CA ALA A 3 5.99 30.68 -39.49
C ALA A 3 5.48 31.82 -38.59
N HIS A 4 6.15 32.08 -37.48
CA HIS A 4 5.78 33.14 -36.54
C HIS A 4 6.99 33.62 -35.75
N LEU A 5 6.87 34.80 -35.15
CA LEU A 5 7.85 35.39 -34.25
C LEU A 5 7.36 35.23 -32.81
N LEU A 6 8.23 34.79 -31.91
CA LEU A 6 7.93 34.73 -30.48
C LEU A 6 8.33 36.03 -29.82
N THR A 7 7.45 36.58 -28.99
CA THR A 7 7.79 37.65 -28.06
C THR A 7 8.60 37.11 -26.88
N PRO A 8 9.26 37.98 -26.09
CA PRO A 8 9.89 37.56 -24.84
C PRO A 8 8.94 36.82 -23.89
N SER A 9 7.68 37.27 -23.77
CA SER A 9 6.66 36.62 -22.94
C SER A 9 6.35 35.20 -23.43
N ASP A 10 6.18 35.01 -24.75
CA ASP A 10 5.95 33.67 -25.33
C ASP A 10 7.13 32.73 -25.07
N ALA A 11 8.36 33.29 -25.09
CA ALA A 11 9.55 32.52 -24.82
C ALA A 11 9.67 32.13 -23.34
N ILE A 12 9.33 33.02 -22.40
CA ILE A 12 9.29 32.72 -20.96
C ILE A 12 8.24 31.63 -20.68
N GLU A 13 7.06 31.68 -21.29
CA GLU A 13 6.04 30.64 -21.12
C GLU A 13 6.52 29.27 -21.66
N LYS A 14 7.25 29.27 -22.77
CA LYS A 14 7.90 28.05 -23.28
C LYS A 14 9.03 27.56 -22.37
N LEU A 15 9.80 28.47 -21.75
CA LEU A 15 10.80 28.11 -20.75
C LEU A 15 10.15 27.52 -19.50
N HIS A 16 9.04 28.08 -19.01
CA HIS A 16 8.29 27.56 -17.87
C HIS A 16 7.97 26.07 -18.03
N ARG A 17 7.34 25.70 -19.15
CA ARG A 17 7.04 24.29 -19.48
C ARG A 17 8.29 23.41 -19.59
N GLN A 18 9.40 23.98 -20.06
CA GLN A 18 10.66 23.23 -20.11
C GLN A 18 11.25 23.02 -18.72
N VAL A 19 11.23 24.04 -17.85
CA VAL A 19 11.69 23.97 -16.46
C VAL A 19 10.87 22.92 -15.71
N GLU A 20 9.54 23.01 -15.70
CA GLU A 20 8.66 22.03 -15.04
C GLU A 20 8.98 20.57 -15.39
N ARG A 21 9.34 20.32 -16.65
CA ARG A 21 9.66 18.98 -17.15
C ARG A 21 11.10 18.56 -16.91
N LYS A 22 12.06 19.44 -17.19
CA LYS A 22 13.49 19.07 -17.30
C LYS A 22 14.32 19.43 -16.06
N TRP A 23 13.78 20.19 -15.10
CA TRP A 23 14.53 20.56 -13.91
C TRP A 23 15.19 19.38 -13.18
N PRO A 24 14.57 18.18 -13.03
CA PRO A 24 15.23 17.10 -12.29
C PRO A 24 16.45 16.58 -13.05
N ALA A 25 16.35 16.48 -14.38
CA ALA A 25 17.46 16.07 -15.22
C ALA A 25 18.59 17.10 -15.21
N ALA A 26 18.27 18.39 -15.18
CA ALA A 26 19.27 19.44 -15.06
C ALA A 26 20.00 19.38 -13.71
N VAL A 27 19.27 19.20 -12.60
CA VAL A 27 19.89 19.04 -11.27
C VAL A 27 20.73 17.77 -11.17
N CYS A 28 20.28 16.66 -11.74
CA CYS A 28 21.08 15.43 -11.83
C CYS A 28 22.38 15.67 -12.63
N ALA A 29 22.30 16.36 -13.77
CA ALA A 29 23.44 16.64 -14.63
C ALA A 29 24.48 17.56 -13.95
N ASP A 30 24.03 18.55 -13.15
CA ASP A 30 24.90 19.40 -12.32
C ASP A 30 25.78 18.58 -11.35
N LEU A 31 25.31 17.38 -10.97
CA LEU A 31 26.00 16.45 -10.08
C LEU A 31 26.70 15.30 -10.84
N GLY A 32 26.83 15.41 -12.17
CA GLY A 32 27.49 14.40 -13.01
C GLY A 32 26.63 13.18 -13.34
N VAL A 33 25.31 13.24 -13.10
CA VAL A 33 24.37 12.15 -13.41
C VAL A 33 23.59 12.49 -14.69
N GLY A 34 23.93 11.81 -15.79
CA GLY A 34 23.30 12.00 -17.09
C GLY A 34 23.92 13.12 -17.92
N ASP A 35 23.26 13.45 -19.04
CA ASP A 35 23.76 14.44 -20.00
C ASP A 35 23.47 15.89 -19.55
N PRO A 36 24.33 16.87 -19.90
CA PRO A 36 24.06 18.28 -19.67
C PRO A 36 22.72 18.72 -20.25
N VAL A 37 21.91 19.40 -19.43
CA VAL A 37 20.59 19.89 -19.84
C VAL A 37 20.63 21.37 -20.13
N THR A 38 20.20 21.74 -21.33
CA THR A 38 20.03 23.13 -21.74
C THR A 38 18.57 23.46 -22.02
N PHE A 39 18.15 24.66 -21.62
CA PHE A 39 16.82 25.20 -21.89
C PHE A 39 16.91 26.09 -23.13
N SER A 40 16.21 25.70 -24.20
CA SER A 40 16.30 26.40 -25.47
C SER A 40 14.94 26.67 -26.11
N VAL A 41 14.74 27.89 -26.59
CA VAL A 41 13.49 28.31 -27.24
C VAL A 41 13.79 28.95 -28.60
N PRO A 42 13.35 28.34 -29.71
CA PRO A 42 13.41 28.98 -31.02
C PRO A 42 12.55 30.24 -31.06
N LEU A 43 13.13 31.37 -31.42
CA LEU A 43 12.47 32.69 -31.36
C LEU A 43 11.74 33.07 -32.64
N ARG A 44 12.10 32.42 -33.75
CA ARG A 44 11.55 32.69 -35.09
C ARG A 44 11.32 31.42 -35.92
N PRO A 45 10.58 30.42 -35.39
CA PRO A 45 10.36 29.15 -36.07
C PRO A 45 9.75 29.38 -37.46
N GLY A 46 10.37 28.79 -38.49
CA GLY A 46 9.94 28.92 -39.88
C GLY A 46 10.25 30.28 -40.55
N VAL A 47 10.94 31.20 -39.87
CA VAL A 47 11.34 32.51 -40.42
C VAL A 47 12.86 32.57 -40.54
N SER A 48 13.39 32.04 -41.65
CA SER A 48 14.83 32.00 -41.93
C SER A 48 15.27 32.77 -43.18
N THR A 49 14.33 33.31 -43.95
CA THR A 49 14.60 33.98 -45.24
C THR A 49 13.97 35.38 -45.28
N GLY A 50 14.52 36.25 -46.13
CA GLY A 50 13.96 37.58 -46.37
C GLY A 50 12.51 37.54 -46.88
N THR A 51 12.14 36.52 -47.66
CA THR A 51 10.75 36.32 -48.13
C THR A 51 9.79 36.05 -46.98
N ALA A 52 10.21 35.26 -45.98
CA ALA A 52 9.39 35.02 -44.78
C ALA A 52 9.23 36.30 -43.95
N VAL A 53 10.29 37.11 -43.85
CA VAL A 53 10.25 38.42 -43.19
C VAL A 53 9.31 39.38 -43.92
N ALA A 54 9.36 39.44 -45.25
CA ALA A 54 8.48 40.29 -46.06
C ALA A 54 7.00 39.94 -45.86
N ARG A 55 6.68 38.63 -45.75
CA ARG A 55 5.31 38.15 -45.49
C ARG A 55 4.78 38.55 -44.11
N LEU A 56 5.67 38.67 -43.10
CA LEU A 56 5.32 39.11 -41.75
C LEU A 56 5.26 40.64 -41.63
N GLY A 57 5.90 41.36 -42.54
CA GLY A 57 6.02 42.81 -42.53
C GLY A 57 7.31 43.29 -41.85
N TYR A 58 8.00 44.24 -42.51
CA TYR A 58 9.30 44.73 -42.05
C TYR A 58 9.22 45.52 -40.73
N ALA A 59 8.12 46.24 -40.49
CA ALA A 59 7.92 46.97 -39.23
C ALA A 59 7.83 46.02 -38.03
N ALA A 60 7.00 44.97 -38.13
CA ALA A 60 6.87 43.95 -37.09
C ALA A 60 8.18 43.20 -36.83
N TRP A 61 8.96 42.93 -37.89
CA TRP A 61 10.30 42.34 -37.77
C TRP A 61 11.27 43.25 -37.01
N HIS A 62 11.27 44.54 -37.32
CA HIS A 62 12.13 45.52 -36.64
C HIS A 62 11.75 45.68 -35.16
N GLU A 63 10.46 45.84 -34.85
CA GLU A 63 9.96 45.93 -33.47
C GLU A 63 10.33 44.68 -32.65
N TRP A 64 10.10 43.50 -33.22
CA TRP A 64 10.47 42.23 -32.61
C TRP A 64 11.98 42.13 -32.36
N HIS A 65 12.82 42.57 -33.31
CA HIS A 65 14.27 42.58 -33.14
C HIS A 65 14.71 43.49 -31.98
N MET A 66 14.11 44.68 -31.88
CA MET A 66 14.41 45.65 -30.82
C MET A 66 13.98 45.13 -29.44
N ARG A 67 12.81 44.49 -29.32
CA ARG A 67 12.35 43.85 -28.08
C ARG A 67 13.33 42.78 -27.58
N TRP A 68 13.89 41.98 -28.48
CA TRP A 68 14.88 40.97 -28.12
C TRP A 68 16.24 41.53 -27.76
N ARG A 69 16.61 42.70 -28.31
CA ARG A 69 17.82 43.43 -27.91
C ARG A 69 17.68 43.95 -26.47
N GLU A 70 16.58 44.64 -26.19
CA GLU A 70 16.26 45.16 -24.86
C GLU A 70 16.14 44.04 -23.81
N PHE A 71 15.54 42.90 -24.18
CA PHE A 71 15.48 41.73 -23.32
C PHE A 71 16.87 41.19 -22.97
N ALA A 72 17.76 41.03 -23.96
CA ALA A 72 19.11 40.54 -23.72
C ALA A 72 19.91 41.48 -22.81
N ASP A 73 19.77 42.79 -22.99
CA ASP A 73 20.46 43.79 -22.16
C ASP A 73 20.02 43.75 -20.69
N ARG A 74 18.76 43.38 -20.41
CA ARG A 74 18.21 43.24 -19.05
C ARG A 74 18.51 41.90 -18.38
N HIS A 75 18.87 40.88 -19.16
CA HIS A 75 19.01 39.50 -18.67
C HIS A 75 20.37 38.91 -19.08
N PRO A 76 21.48 39.36 -18.48
CA PRO A 76 22.83 38.96 -18.88
C PRO A 76 23.12 37.45 -18.69
N GLY A 77 22.36 36.76 -17.82
CA GLY A 77 22.46 35.31 -17.63
C GLY A 77 21.83 34.47 -18.76
N VAL A 78 21.25 35.10 -19.78
CA VAL A 78 20.56 34.43 -20.89
C VAL A 78 21.29 34.69 -22.18
N GLN A 79 21.56 33.63 -22.94
CA GLN A 79 22.23 33.74 -24.24
C GLN A 79 21.20 33.81 -25.37
N ILE A 80 21.21 34.90 -26.14
CA ILE A 80 20.46 34.99 -27.40
C ILE A 80 21.38 34.61 -28.56
N VAL A 81 21.27 33.37 -29.02
CA VAL A 81 21.97 32.90 -30.23
C VAL A 81 21.40 33.62 -31.44
N ARG A 82 22.27 34.32 -32.17
CA ARG A 82 21.91 35.04 -33.40
C ARG A 82 22.32 34.24 -34.62
N LYS A 83 21.53 34.34 -35.70
CA LYS A 83 21.83 33.72 -37.00
C LYS A 83 21.58 34.71 -38.13
N PRO A 84 22.33 34.62 -39.24
CA PRO A 84 22.20 35.55 -40.33
C PRO A 84 20.86 35.39 -41.07
N VAL A 85 20.31 36.52 -41.52
CA VAL A 85 19.18 36.59 -42.46
C VAL A 85 19.43 37.75 -43.43
N SER A 86 19.23 37.49 -44.72
CA SER A 86 19.23 38.55 -45.74
C SER A 86 17.82 39.12 -45.87
N VAL A 87 17.62 40.39 -45.52
CA VAL A 87 16.35 41.11 -45.60
C VAL A 87 16.57 42.30 -46.54
N GLN A 88 15.77 42.40 -47.61
CA GLN A 88 15.92 43.45 -48.64
C GLN A 88 17.35 43.58 -49.19
N GLY A 89 18.04 42.46 -49.40
CA GLY A 89 19.42 42.45 -49.90
C GLY A 89 20.51 42.74 -48.86
N VAL A 90 20.15 43.08 -47.62
CA VAL A 90 21.10 43.34 -46.53
C VAL A 90 21.16 42.13 -45.60
N LYS A 91 22.37 41.57 -45.41
CA LYS A 91 22.63 40.49 -44.46
C LYS A 91 22.82 41.06 -43.06
N GLY A 92 22.06 40.57 -42.09
CA GLY A 92 22.22 40.93 -40.68
C GLY A 92 22.05 39.73 -39.75
N ASP A 93 22.55 39.84 -38.52
CA ASP A 93 22.44 38.80 -37.50
C ASP A 93 21.28 39.07 -36.54
N TYR A 94 20.28 38.18 -36.60
CA TYR A 94 19.03 38.33 -35.88
C TYR A 94 18.84 37.22 -34.85
N PRO A 95 18.15 37.51 -33.72
CA PRO A 95 17.81 36.51 -32.71
C PRO A 95 17.26 35.23 -33.35
N ALA A 96 17.74 34.08 -32.94
CA ALA A 96 17.32 32.80 -33.49
C ALA A 96 16.83 31.86 -32.39
N THR A 97 17.60 31.77 -31.30
CA THR A 97 17.29 30.89 -30.18
C THR A 97 17.67 31.57 -28.88
N LEU A 98 16.78 31.55 -27.90
CA LEU A 98 17.13 31.82 -26.51
C LEU A 98 17.69 30.54 -25.90
N VAL A 99 18.82 30.63 -25.22
CA VAL A 99 19.50 29.54 -24.53
C VAL A 99 19.78 29.97 -23.09
N ALA A 100 19.44 29.11 -22.12
CA ALA A 100 19.66 29.33 -20.70
C ALA A 100 20.03 28.01 -20.00
N ASP A 101 20.79 28.11 -18.92
CA ASP A 101 20.92 27.04 -17.92
C ASP A 101 19.69 27.03 -16.99
N LEU A 102 19.69 26.12 -16.00
CA LEU A 102 18.57 26.00 -15.07
C LEU A 102 18.38 27.26 -14.22
N ASP A 103 19.45 27.88 -13.73
CA ASP A 103 19.37 29.03 -12.84
C ASP A 103 18.83 30.26 -13.55
N ALA A 104 19.34 30.56 -14.75
CA ALA A 104 18.85 31.64 -15.58
C ALA A 104 17.39 31.39 -16.03
N ALA A 105 17.04 30.16 -16.40
CA ALA A 105 15.67 29.82 -16.79
C ALA A 105 14.70 29.92 -15.60
N ALA A 106 15.08 29.43 -14.42
CA ALA A 106 14.26 29.50 -13.21
C ALA A 106 14.09 30.94 -12.72
N ALA A 107 15.13 31.78 -12.80
CA ALA A 107 15.06 33.20 -12.45
C ALA A 107 14.10 33.96 -13.38
N LEU A 108 14.17 33.73 -14.70
CA LEU A 108 13.25 34.33 -15.67
C LEU A 108 11.80 33.95 -15.41
N VAL A 109 11.56 32.67 -15.13
CA VAL A 109 10.23 32.13 -14.85
C VAL A 109 9.66 32.74 -13.56
N SER A 110 10.46 32.76 -12.49
CA SER A 110 10.04 33.22 -11.16
C SER A 110 9.71 34.71 -11.12
N ALA A 111 10.25 35.50 -12.04
CA ALA A 111 9.90 36.90 -12.20
C ALA A 111 8.47 37.13 -12.72
N THR A 112 7.83 36.10 -13.28
CA THR A 112 6.50 36.19 -13.92
C THR A 112 5.42 35.34 -13.24
N ALA A 113 5.80 34.34 -12.45
CA ALA A 113 4.90 33.45 -11.74
C ALA A 113 5.61 32.84 -10.51
N PRO A 114 4.87 32.32 -9.50
CA PRO A 114 5.48 31.56 -8.41
C PRO A 114 6.32 30.39 -8.96
N PRO A 115 7.50 30.11 -8.38
CA PRO A 115 8.37 29.06 -8.89
C PRO A 115 7.68 27.70 -8.78
N ALA A 116 7.59 26.97 -9.90
CA ALA A 116 7.05 25.61 -9.93
C ALA A 116 7.96 24.60 -9.20
N VAL A 117 9.21 24.96 -8.93
CA VAL A 117 10.18 24.14 -8.20
C VAL A 117 11.14 25.03 -7.40
N ASP A 118 11.44 24.61 -6.18
CA ASP A 118 12.56 25.15 -5.41
C ASP A 118 13.85 24.43 -5.84
N VAL A 119 14.61 25.07 -6.74
CA VAL A 119 15.86 24.52 -7.29
C VAL A 119 16.92 24.32 -6.21
N ALA A 120 16.97 25.19 -5.19
CA ALA A 120 17.93 25.08 -4.11
C ALA A 120 17.64 23.84 -3.25
N ARG A 121 16.37 23.64 -2.88
CA ARG A 121 15.94 22.41 -2.18
C ARG A 121 16.19 21.17 -3.02
N ALA A 122 15.89 21.20 -4.32
CA ALA A 122 16.13 20.08 -5.22
C ALA A 122 17.61 19.68 -5.28
N ARG A 123 18.52 20.66 -5.39
CA ARG A 123 19.98 20.40 -5.36
C ARG A 123 20.41 19.84 -4.01
N ALA A 124 19.95 20.41 -2.90
CA ALA A 124 20.26 19.91 -1.56
C ALA A 124 19.84 18.43 -1.39
N LEU A 125 18.60 18.08 -1.76
CA LEU A 125 18.12 16.71 -1.73
C LEU A 125 18.89 15.78 -2.66
N ALA A 126 19.22 16.23 -3.88
CA ALA A 126 20.00 15.44 -4.82
C ALA A 126 21.42 15.14 -4.30
N SER A 127 22.08 16.14 -3.70
CA SER A 127 23.39 15.96 -3.06
C SER A 127 23.32 15.02 -1.86
N SER A 128 22.29 15.16 -1.01
CA SER A 128 22.08 14.24 0.12
C SER A 128 21.84 12.81 -0.36
N LEU A 129 21.00 12.60 -1.38
CA LEU A 129 20.76 11.28 -1.96
C LEU A 129 22.05 10.63 -2.46
N LEU A 130 22.87 11.35 -3.25
CA LEU A 130 24.16 10.84 -3.71
C LEU A 130 25.09 10.49 -2.54
N PHE A 131 25.15 11.33 -1.51
CA PHE A 131 25.99 11.08 -0.33
C PHE A 131 25.59 9.80 0.42
N THR A 132 24.29 9.48 0.47
CA THR A 132 23.80 8.23 1.10
C THR A 132 24.05 6.97 0.25
N GLY A 133 24.52 7.13 -1.00
CA GLY A 133 24.66 6.02 -1.96
C GLY A 133 23.36 5.69 -2.70
N ALA A 134 22.37 6.59 -2.68
CA ALA A 134 21.10 6.39 -3.38
C ALA A 134 21.26 6.40 -4.90
N ILE A 135 20.36 5.69 -5.58
CA ILE A 135 20.17 5.77 -7.03
C ILE A 135 19.46 7.09 -7.36
N LEU A 136 20.26 8.08 -7.76
CA LEU A 136 19.75 9.37 -8.21
C LEU A 136 19.35 9.28 -9.69
N THR A 137 18.08 9.55 -9.98
CA THR A 137 17.54 9.71 -11.34
C THR A 137 16.61 10.92 -11.38
N PRO A 138 16.28 11.46 -12.57
CA PRO A 138 15.28 12.52 -12.68
C PRO A 138 13.93 12.16 -12.07
N ALA A 139 13.54 10.88 -12.12
CA ALA A 139 12.28 10.39 -11.56
C ALA A 139 12.33 10.32 -10.03
N THR A 140 13.39 9.72 -9.47
CA THR A 140 13.55 9.60 -8.01
C THR A 140 13.76 10.94 -7.35
N LEU A 141 14.49 11.86 -7.98
CA LEU A 141 14.64 13.24 -7.49
C LEU A 141 13.31 13.98 -7.48
N ARG A 142 12.52 13.88 -8.57
CA ARG A 142 11.20 14.51 -8.64
C ARG A 142 10.28 13.99 -7.54
N ALA A 143 10.22 12.69 -7.34
CA ALA A 143 9.40 12.07 -6.30
C ALA A 143 9.87 12.47 -4.88
N THR A 144 11.19 12.53 -4.66
CA THR A 144 11.75 12.97 -3.36
C THR A 144 11.40 14.43 -3.06
N CYS A 145 11.42 15.31 -4.06
CA CYS A 145 11.03 16.71 -3.88
C CYS A 145 9.54 16.92 -3.57
N GLN A 146 8.69 15.92 -3.82
CA GLN A 146 7.27 15.94 -3.45
C GLN A 146 7.00 15.56 -2.00
N LEU A 147 8.01 15.02 -1.30
CA LEU A 147 7.89 14.69 0.12
C LEU A 147 7.88 15.95 1.00
N GLY A 148 7.28 15.84 2.18
CA GLY A 148 7.51 16.79 3.27
C GLY A 148 8.97 16.78 3.72
N ALA A 149 9.39 17.77 4.51
CA ALA A 149 10.76 17.81 5.04
C ALA A 149 11.06 16.56 5.89
N ASP A 150 10.17 16.24 6.82
CA ASP A 150 10.29 15.08 7.72
C ASP A 150 10.38 13.76 6.92
N ASP A 151 9.52 13.57 5.92
CA ASP A 151 9.53 12.35 5.09
C ASP A 151 10.80 12.22 4.26
N ALA A 152 11.36 13.34 3.78
CA ALA A 152 12.63 13.32 3.05
C ALA A 152 13.80 12.94 3.97
N GLU A 153 13.81 13.41 5.22
CA GLU A 153 14.81 13.01 6.22
C GLU A 153 14.71 11.51 6.57
N VAL A 154 13.49 10.98 6.69
CA VAL A 154 13.24 9.55 6.88
C VAL A 154 13.76 8.75 5.68
N LEU A 155 13.49 9.19 4.44
CA LEU A 155 14.00 8.54 3.24
C LEU A 155 15.53 8.47 3.22
N LEU A 156 16.21 9.59 3.51
CA LEU A 156 17.68 9.64 3.55
C LEU A 156 18.25 8.72 4.63
N SER A 157 17.62 8.70 5.81
CA SER A 157 17.99 7.79 6.91
C SER A 157 17.79 6.33 6.52
N ALA A 158 16.69 6.01 5.83
CA ALA A 158 16.39 4.66 5.35
C ALA A 158 17.43 4.19 4.33
N VAL A 159 17.78 5.02 3.35
CA VAL A 159 18.80 4.68 2.34
C VAL A 159 20.17 4.49 2.98
N THR A 160 20.56 5.38 3.90
CA THR A 160 21.81 5.25 4.66
C THR A 160 21.87 3.94 5.46
N TRP A 161 20.75 3.58 6.10
CA TRP A 161 20.68 2.34 6.84
C TRP A 161 20.77 1.12 5.91
N LEU A 162 20.05 1.10 4.79
CA LEU A 162 20.08 0.00 3.83
C LEU A 162 21.45 -0.19 3.17
N SER A 163 22.19 0.88 2.91
CA SER A 163 23.55 0.77 2.35
C SER A 163 24.54 0.17 3.35
N GLN A 164 24.29 0.34 4.66
CA GLN A 164 25.09 -0.25 5.73
C GLN A 164 24.62 -1.65 6.15
N ASN A 165 23.41 -2.05 5.77
CA ASN A 165 22.78 -3.31 6.17
C ASN A 165 22.35 -4.10 4.92
N PRO A 166 23.29 -4.82 4.28
CA PRO A 166 23.00 -5.55 3.05
C PRO A 166 22.05 -6.74 3.24
N ASP A 167 21.83 -7.20 4.48
CA ASP A 167 20.85 -8.23 4.81
C ASP A 167 19.86 -7.70 5.85
N ALA A 168 18.59 -7.59 5.44
CA ALA A 168 17.49 -7.15 6.29
C ALA A 168 16.64 -8.32 6.84
N SER A 169 16.99 -9.57 6.53
CA SER A 169 16.18 -10.76 6.87
C SER A 169 16.03 -11.01 8.37
N ALA A 170 16.98 -10.53 9.19
CA ALA A 170 16.89 -10.59 10.65
C ALA A 170 15.81 -9.66 11.24
N TRP A 171 15.27 -8.73 10.46
CA TRP A 171 14.33 -7.71 10.90
C TRP A 171 12.94 -8.01 10.37
N THR A 172 11.91 -7.74 11.17
CA THR A 172 10.56 -7.52 10.61
C THR A 172 10.45 -6.07 10.13
N ALA A 173 9.50 -5.77 9.24
CA ALA A 173 9.26 -4.39 8.77
C ALA A 173 9.08 -3.36 9.91
N ARG A 174 8.55 -3.79 11.06
CA ARG A 174 8.34 -2.95 12.26
C ARG A 174 9.57 -2.77 13.14
N GLN A 175 10.56 -3.65 12.99
CA GLN A 175 11.78 -3.61 13.78
C GLN A 175 12.90 -2.85 13.09
N LEU A 176 12.77 -2.52 11.79
CA LEU A 176 13.75 -1.74 11.04
C LEU A 176 14.16 -0.49 11.83
N PRO A 177 15.43 -0.36 12.25
CA PRO A 177 15.86 0.67 13.19
C PRO A 177 16.19 1.98 12.46
N VAL A 178 15.23 2.46 11.68
CA VAL A 178 15.34 3.72 10.94
C VAL A 178 14.47 4.78 11.63
N PRO A 179 15.06 5.86 12.18
CA PRO A 179 14.31 6.92 12.84
C PRO A 179 13.18 7.48 11.96
N GLY A 180 11.98 7.61 12.53
CA GLY A 180 10.79 8.12 11.84
C GLY A 180 10.12 7.14 10.85
N MET A 181 10.79 6.06 10.45
CA MET A 181 10.26 5.09 9.49
C MET A 181 9.31 4.07 10.16
N HIS A 182 8.11 4.49 10.52
CA HIS A 182 7.07 3.57 10.99
C HIS A 182 6.43 2.79 9.81
N THR A 183 5.74 1.68 10.09
CA THR A 183 5.15 0.82 9.03
C THR A 183 4.26 1.58 8.04
N LYS A 184 3.43 2.52 8.51
CA LYS A 184 2.59 3.34 7.62
C LYS A 184 3.41 4.20 6.63
N TRP A 185 4.60 4.61 7.03
CA TRP A 185 5.50 5.38 6.17
C TRP A 185 6.05 4.46 5.10
N LEU A 186 6.50 3.27 5.49
CA LEU A 186 7.00 2.24 4.58
C LEU A 186 5.92 1.77 3.60
N ASP A 187 4.67 1.65 4.04
CA ASP A 187 3.52 1.32 3.18
C ASP A 187 3.27 2.42 2.13
N THR A 188 3.43 3.69 2.53
CA THR A 188 3.16 4.86 1.68
C THR A 188 4.30 5.17 0.70
N HIS A 189 5.55 5.06 1.17
CA HIS A 189 6.75 5.51 0.46
C HIS A 189 7.67 4.37 0.02
N GLY A 190 7.33 3.11 0.31
CA GLY A 190 8.17 1.94 0.02
C GLY A 190 8.55 1.79 -1.45
N ALA A 191 7.68 2.22 -2.38
CA ALA A 191 8.01 2.24 -3.80
C ALA A 191 9.15 3.22 -4.12
N LEU A 192 9.09 4.44 -3.57
CA LEU A 192 10.17 5.41 -3.73
C LEU A 192 11.45 4.91 -3.05
N LEU A 193 11.35 4.38 -1.82
CA LEU A 193 12.48 3.78 -1.10
C LEU A 193 13.16 2.69 -1.93
N ARG A 194 12.38 1.79 -2.55
CA ARG A 194 12.92 0.76 -3.46
C ARG A 194 13.66 1.40 -4.62
N ASP A 195 13.07 2.40 -5.27
CA ASP A 195 13.66 3.00 -6.46
C ASP A 195 14.97 3.77 -6.12
N VAL A 196 15.05 4.42 -4.95
CA VAL A 196 16.30 5.09 -4.50
C VAL A 196 17.32 4.12 -3.90
N ALA A 197 16.90 3.01 -3.29
CA ALA A 197 17.81 2.03 -2.69
C ALA A 197 18.26 0.94 -3.68
N GLY A 198 17.55 0.77 -4.80
CA GLY A 198 17.79 -0.29 -5.78
C GLY A 198 17.33 -1.69 -5.33
N ARG A 199 16.64 -1.78 -4.19
CA ARG A 199 16.15 -3.03 -3.59
C ARG A 199 14.92 -2.77 -2.74
N ASP A 200 14.02 -3.74 -2.63
CA ASP A 200 12.79 -3.59 -1.87
C ASP A 200 12.91 -4.25 -0.50
N VAL A 201 13.22 -3.46 0.54
CA VAL A 201 13.37 -3.97 1.92
C VAL A 201 12.12 -4.71 2.40
N ARG A 202 10.94 -4.43 1.83
CA ARG A 202 9.66 -5.07 2.20
C ARG A 202 9.63 -6.55 1.84
N ASP A 203 10.37 -6.95 0.80
CA ASP A 203 10.46 -8.33 0.33
C ASP A 203 11.58 -9.12 1.05
N GLU A 204 12.43 -8.42 1.80
CA GLU A 204 13.64 -8.97 2.42
C GLU A 204 13.47 -9.22 3.92
N VAL A 205 12.69 -8.36 4.59
CA VAL A 205 12.37 -8.52 6.01
C VAL A 205 11.62 -9.82 6.26
N ARG A 206 11.96 -10.50 7.36
CA ARG A 206 11.21 -11.71 7.74
C ARG A 206 9.75 -11.37 8.06
N PRO A 207 8.81 -12.29 7.74
CA PRO A 207 7.44 -12.14 8.17
C PRO A 207 7.37 -12.14 9.70
N ARG A 208 6.35 -11.48 10.24
CA ARG A 208 6.05 -11.59 11.65
C ARG A 208 5.53 -13.00 11.93
N PRO A 209 6.08 -13.73 12.93
CA PRO A 209 5.50 -15.00 13.35
C PRO A 209 4.05 -14.79 13.78
N ALA A 210 3.15 -15.61 13.28
CA ALA A 210 1.78 -15.62 13.75
C ALA A 210 1.68 -16.47 15.02
N VAL A 211 0.83 -16.04 15.96
CA VAL A 211 0.63 -16.68 17.25
C VAL A 211 -0.83 -17.09 17.35
N LEU A 212 -1.06 -18.37 17.56
CA LEU A 212 -2.36 -18.96 17.80
C LEU A 212 -2.51 -19.25 19.29
N HIS A 213 -3.51 -18.67 19.93
CA HIS A 213 -3.81 -18.98 21.32
C HIS A 213 -4.77 -20.16 21.40
N LEU A 214 -4.53 -21.07 22.34
CA LEU A 214 -5.35 -22.26 22.52
C LEU A 214 -5.68 -22.52 23.99
N THR A 215 -6.74 -23.30 24.21
CA THR A 215 -7.18 -23.80 25.52
C THR A 215 -7.39 -25.31 25.42
N TYR A 216 -6.72 -26.07 26.27
CA TYR A 216 -6.99 -27.48 26.47
C TYR A 216 -8.29 -27.62 27.28
N ALA A 217 -9.35 -28.11 26.63
CA ALA A 217 -10.68 -28.25 27.25
C ALA A 217 -10.92 -29.65 27.83
N ASP A 218 -9.98 -30.60 27.66
CA ASP A 218 -10.12 -31.95 28.17
C ASP A 218 -10.16 -31.99 29.71
N PRO A 219 -11.21 -32.56 30.33
CA PRO A 219 -11.30 -32.72 31.79
C PRO A 219 -10.17 -33.54 32.41
N GLU A 220 -9.67 -34.59 31.75
CA GLU A 220 -8.55 -35.43 32.21
C GLU A 220 -7.24 -34.62 32.22
N HIS A 221 -7.01 -33.80 31.18
CA HIS A 221 -5.86 -32.88 31.17
C HIS A 221 -6.02 -31.78 32.21
N ALA A 222 -7.21 -31.21 32.38
CA ALA A 222 -7.47 -30.21 33.40
C ALA A 222 -7.22 -30.75 34.82
N ALA A 223 -7.63 -32.00 35.09
CA ALA A 223 -7.40 -32.68 36.36
C ALA A 223 -5.90 -32.93 36.65
N SER A 224 -5.05 -32.95 35.62
CA SER A 224 -3.60 -33.12 35.80
C SER A 224 -2.88 -31.89 36.41
N GLY A 225 -3.56 -30.74 36.50
CA GLY A 225 -2.98 -29.49 37.00
C GLY A 225 -1.97 -28.83 36.05
N ARG A 226 -1.81 -29.36 34.84
CA ARG A 226 -0.94 -28.78 33.80
C ARG A 226 -1.53 -27.49 33.23
N ARG A 227 -0.72 -26.79 32.43
CA ARG A 227 -1.12 -25.57 31.71
C ARG A 227 -2.40 -25.83 30.91
N ARG A 228 -3.42 -24.99 31.15
CA ARG A 228 -4.70 -25.01 30.42
C ARG A 228 -4.69 -24.13 29.16
N HIS A 229 -4.04 -22.97 29.22
CA HIS A 229 -3.97 -22.02 28.09
C HIS A 229 -2.57 -21.98 27.53
N ASP A 230 -2.44 -22.14 26.22
CA ASP A 230 -1.15 -22.20 25.53
C ASP A 230 -1.13 -21.33 24.28
N ALA A 231 0.02 -21.28 23.63
CA ALA A 231 0.17 -20.63 22.34
C ALA A 231 1.07 -21.42 21.40
N TRP A 232 0.65 -21.54 20.14
CA TRP A 232 1.45 -22.07 19.04
C TRP A 232 1.96 -20.90 18.18
N THR A 233 3.22 -20.94 17.76
CA THR A 233 3.83 -19.89 16.91
C THR A 233 4.33 -20.49 15.61
N THR A 234 4.11 -19.80 14.49
CA THR A 234 4.62 -20.23 13.18
C THR A 234 6.14 -20.37 13.20
N GLY A 235 6.64 -21.52 12.75
CA GLY A 235 8.07 -21.85 12.73
C GLY A 235 8.56 -22.65 13.93
N ASP A 236 7.78 -22.73 15.02
CA ASP A 236 8.12 -23.56 16.17
C ASP A 236 7.82 -25.04 15.90
N THR A 237 8.70 -25.93 16.34
CA THR A 237 8.32 -27.32 16.61
C THR A 237 7.55 -27.33 17.93
N HIS A 238 6.25 -27.62 17.87
CA HIS A 238 5.35 -27.46 19.00
C HIS A 238 4.60 -28.75 19.30
N ASP A 239 4.94 -29.38 20.42
CA ASP A 239 4.21 -30.52 20.98
C ASP A 239 3.09 -30.01 21.87
N ILE A 240 1.85 -30.08 21.38
CA ILE A 240 0.67 -29.85 22.22
C ILE A 240 0.51 -30.98 23.25
N ALA A 241 -0.16 -30.69 24.37
CA ALA A 241 -0.22 -31.59 25.53
C ALA A 241 -0.82 -32.97 25.23
N TYR A 242 -1.69 -33.07 24.23
CA TYR A 242 -2.26 -34.31 23.71
C TYR A 242 -2.72 -34.09 22.27
N ARG A 243 -2.86 -35.18 21.49
CA ARG A 243 -3.48 -35.11 20.17
C ARG A 243 -5.01 -34.99 20.33
N PRO A 244 -5.63 -33.86 19.97
CA PRO A 244 -7.06 -33.69 20.12
C PRO A 244 -7.82 -34.54 19.09
N ARG A 245 -8.97 -35.05 19.50
CA ARG A 245 -9.98 -35.56 18.56
C ARG A 245 -10.79 -34.40 17.97
N ILE A 246 -11.01 -33.35 18.76
CA ILE A 246 -11.81 -32.20 18.37
C ILE A 246 -10.97 -30.93 18.46
N VAL A 247 -10.94 -30.16 17.37
CA VAL A 247 -10.46 -28.79 17.40
C VAL A 247 -11.64 -27.86 17.17
N LEU A 248 -11.97 -27.05 18.18
CA LEU A 248 -12.98 -26.00 18.08
C LEU A 248 -12.28 -24.66 17.84
N VAL A 249 -12.47 -24.07 16.66
CA VAL A 249 -12.02 -22.72 16.33
C VAL A 249 -13.12 -21.74 16.72
N VAL A 250 -12.80 -20.80 17.61
CA VAL A 250 -13.69 -19.74 18.06
C VAL A 250 -13.14 -18.37 17.69
N GLU A 251 -13.99 -17.44 17.27
CA GLU A 251 -13.54 -16.08 16.93
C GLU A 251 -13.20 -15.26 18.19
N ASN A 252 -14.04 -15.39 19.22
CA ASN A 252 -13.92 -14.60 20.44
C ASN A 252 -12.90 -15.17 21.45
N ARG A 253 -12.07 -14.28 22.00
CA ARG A 253 -11.04 -14.62 23.00
C ARG A 253 -11.62 -15.15 24.31
N ASP A 254 -12.69 -14.56 24.82
CA ASP A 254 -13.30 -14.97 26.09
C ASP A 254 -13.97 -16.32 25.96
N SER A 255 -14.61 -16.59 24.82
CA SER A 255 -15.11 -17.92 24.49
C SER A 255 -14.01 -18.98 24.51
N ARG A 256 -12.82 -18.69 23.99
CA ARG A 256 -11.67 -19.60 24.08
C ARG A 256 -11.20 -19.79 25.52
N LEU A 257 -11.09 -18.71 26.29
CA LEU A 257 -10.55 -18.75 27.66
C LEU A 257 -11.46 -19.52 28.60
N TRP A 258 -12.77 -19.36 28.46
CA TRP A 258 -13.75 -19.88 29.41
C TRP A 258 -14.55 -21.07 28.89
N PHE A 259 -14.20 -21.62 27.72
CA PHE A 259 -14.93 -22.74 27.14
C PHE A 259 -15.10 -23.90 28.14
N PRO A 260 -16.30 -24.49 28.26
CA PRO A 260 -16.56 -25.56 29.21
C PRO A 260 -15.71 -26.80 28.92
N PRO A 261 -15.44 -27.64 29.93
CA PRO A 261 -14.67 -28.87 29.72
C PRO A 261 -15.38 -29.84 28.75
N VAL A 262 -14.67 -30.28 27.72
CA VAL A 262 -15.13 -31.29 26.74
C VAL A 262 -13.96 -32.22 26.44
N ARG A 263 -14.20 -33.54 26.51
CA ARG A 263 -13.18 -34.56 26.32
C ARG A 263 -12.48 -34.44 24.96
N ASP A 264 -11.19 -34.73 24.92
CA ASP A 264 -10.34 -34.77 23.72
C ASP A 264 -10.37 -33.47 22.87
N THR A 265 -10.70 -32.33 23.49
CA THR A 265 -10.97 -31.07 22.78
C THR A 265 -9.91 -30.02 23.03
N VAL A 266 -9.42 -29.38 21.97
CA VAL A 266 -8.63 -28.15 22.04
C VAL A 266 -9.41 -27.01 21.39
N VAL A 267 -9.53 -25.88 22.09
CA VAL A 267 -10.21 -24.68 21.60
C VAL A 267 -9.18 -23.66 21.14
N VAL A 268 -9.31 -23.13 19.93
CA VAL A 268 -8.31 -22.26 19.28
C VAL A 268 -8.93 -20.93 18.90
N GLU A 269 -8.19 -19.84 19.09
CA GLU A 269 -8.62 -18.50 18.67
C GLU A 269 -8.48 -18.34 17.15
N GLY A 270 -9.58 -18.04 16.48
CA GLY A 270 -9.70 -17.94 15.03
C GLY A 270 -9.12 -16.66 14.43
N GLY A 271 -8.91 -15.59 15.22
CA GLY A 271 -8.14 -14.39 14.85
C GLY A 271 -8.55 -13.66 13.56
N GLY A 272 -9.74 -13.91 13.01
CA GLY A 272 -10.22 -13.37 11.74
C GLY A 272 -9.74 -14.13 10.49
N LYS A 273 -9.98 -13.57 9.29
CA LYS A 273 -9.78 -14.25 7.99
C LYS A 273 -8.35 -14.78 7.77
N ALA A 274 -7.33 -13.99 8.11
CA ALA A 274 -5.93 -14.38 7.90
C ALA A 274 -5.47 -15.50 8.85
N ALA A 275 -5.97 -15.51 10.09
CA ALA A 275 -5.66 -16.56 11.04
C ALA A 275 -6.39 -17.87 10.71
N ALA A 276 -7.62 -17.82 10.17
CA ALA A 276 -8.31 -18.99 9.65
C ALA A 276 -7.52 -19.70 8.53
N ALA A 277 -6.93 -18.94 7.61
CA ALA A 277 -6.06 -19.52 6.57
C ALA A 277 -4.82 -20.18 7.18
N LEU A 278 -4.17 -19.53 8.15
CA LEU A 278 -3.02 -20.11 8.86
C LEU A 278 -3.37 -21.40 9.61
N LEU A 279 -4.53 -21.44 10.26
CA LEU A 279 -5.02 -22.61 11.00
C LEU A 279 -5.15 -23.84 10.08
N ALA A 280 -5.46 -23.61 8.79
CA ALA A 280 -5.57 -24.68 7.82
C ALA A 280 -4.23 -25.37 7.54
N ASP A 281 -3.08 -24.77 7.84
CA ASP A 281 -1.76 -25.36 7.62
C ASP A 281 -1.14 -26.00 8.88
N VAL A 282 -1.83 -25.93 10.03
CA VAL A 282 -1.30 -26.45 11.29
C VAL A 282 -1.47 -27.99 11.37
N PRO A 283 -0.38 -28.78 11.46
CA PRO A 283 -0.47 -30.23 11.32
C PRO A 283 -1.38 -30.92 12.34
N TRP A 284 -1.31 -30.53 13.62
CA TRP A 284 -2.12 -31.15 14.67
C TRP A 284 -3.61 -30.77 14.58
N ILE A 285 -3.94 -29.62 13.98
CA ILE A 285 -5.34 -29.23 13.69
C ILE A 285 -5.89 -30.12 12.58
N ARG A 286 -5.13 -30.29 11.50
CA ARG A 286 -5.52 -31.19 10.40
C ARG A 286 -5.58 -32.66 10.82
N ALA A 287 -4.74 -33.07 11.75
CA ALA A 287 -4.72 -34.43 12.27
C ALA A 287 -5.87 -34.77 13.22
N ALA A 288 -6.66 -33.77 13.66
CA ALA A 288 -7.85 -33.99 14.47
C ALA A 288 -8.96 -34.67 13.67
N ASP A 289 -9.81 -35.43 14.36
CA ASP A 289 -10.93 -36.15 13.75
C ASP A 289 -12.01 -35.16 13.29
N HIS A 290 -12.27 -34.13 14.11
CA HIS A 290 -13.30 -33.12 13.87
C HIS A 290 -12.72 -31.71 13.99
N ILE A 291 -12.90 -30.91 12.92
CA ILE A 291 -12.61 -29.48 12.93
C ILE A 291 -13.96 -28.76 12.98
N VAL A 292 -14.17 -28.00 14.05
CA VAL A 292 -15.42 -27.29 14.33
C VAL A 292 -15.16 -25.79 14.37
N TYR A 293 -16.08 -24.99 13.81
CA TYR A 293 -16.01 -23.53 13.82
C TYR A 293 -17.21 -22.92 14.55
N TRP A 294 -16.97 -21.86 15.32
CA TRP A 294 -18.02 -21.05 15.94
C TRP A 294 -17.59 -19.58 15.96
N GLY A 295 -18.30 -18.74 15.21
CA GLY A 295 -18.05 -17.30 15.16
C GLY A 295 -19.33 -16.48 15.37
N ASP A 296 -19.21 -15.17 15.15
CA ASP A 296 -20.36 -14.27 15.18
C ASP A 296 -21.35 -14.61 14.05
N MET A 297 -22.65 -14.51 14.31
CA MET A 297 -23.66 -14.58 13.25
C MET A 297 -23.82 -13.19 12.63
N ASP A 298 -22.83 -12.82 11.82
CA ASP A 298 -22.81 -11.62 10.98
C ASP A 298 -22.10 -11.87 9.65
N ALA A 299 -22.07 -10.85 8.79
CA ALA A 299 -21.49 -10.98 7.47
C ALA A 299 -19.98 -11.34 7.46
N ASP A 300 -19.22 -10.92 8.46
CA ASP A 300 -17.78 -11.21 8.54
C ASP A 300 -17.53 -12.61 9.12
N GLY A 301 -18.29 -13.04 10.14
CA GLY A 301 -18.23 -14.38 10.71
C GLY A 301 -18.51 -15.48 9.67
N TYR A 302 -19.53 -15.30 8.82
CA TYR A 302 -19.80 -16.21 7.69
C TYR A 302 -18.70 -16.16 6.62
N ALA A 303 -18.13 -14.98 6.34
CA ALA A 303 -17.03 -14.87 5.40
C ALA A 303 -15.76 -15.57 5.90
N ILE A 304 -15.50 -15.55 7.21
CA ILE A 304 -14.41 -16.32 7.84
C ILE A 304 -14.68 -17.82 7.71
N LEU A 305 -15.88 -18.29 8.05
CA LEU A 305 -16.26 -19.71 7.91
C LEU A 305 -16.11 -20.19 6.45
N ASN A 306 -16.60 -19.41 5.48
CA ASN A 306 -16.48 -19.71 4.06
C ASN A 306 -15.01 -19.84 3.63
N GLY A 307 -14.17 -18.88 4.02
CA GLY A 307 -12.74 -18.90 3.73
C GLY A 307 -12.01 -20.07 4.40
N PHE A 308 -12.37 -20.39 5.65
CA PHE A 308 -11.78 -21.51 6.40
C PHE A 308 -12.11 -22.86 5.76
N ARG A 309 -13.36 -23.05 5.32
CA ARG A 309 -13.77 -24.24 4.55
C ARG A 309 -13.04 -24.33 3.22
N ALA A 310 -12.90 -23.22 2.49
CA ALA A 310 -12.16 -23.21 1.23
C ALA A 310 -10.69 -23.61 1.43
N ALA A 311 -10.03 -23.09 2.47
CA ALA A 311 -8.64 -23.42 2.78
C ALA A 311 -8.44 -24.89 3.18
N LEU A 312 -9.33 -25.46 3.98
CA LEU A 312 -9.25 -26.87 4.39
C LEU A 312 -9.72 -27.87 3.32
N ALA A 313 -10.47 -27.42 2.32
CA ALA A 313 -10.86 -28.24 1.17
C ALA A 313 -9.69 -28.58 0.23
N GLU A 314 -8.59 -27.82 0.31
CA GLU A 314 -7.35 -28.13 -0.39
C GLU A 314 -6.45 -29.04 0.46
N PRO A 315 -5.58 -29.87 -0.15
CA PRO A 315 -4.52 -30.57 0.56
C PRO A 315 -3.55 -29.59 1.25
N ALA A 316 -2.99 -29.99 2.38
CA ALA A 316 -1.98 -29.19 3.07
C ALA A 316 -0.63 -29.19 2.32
N PRO A 317 0.24 -28.20 2.55
CA PRO A 317 1.60 -28.19 2.00
C PRO A 317 2.45 -29.43 2.35
N ASP A 318 2.17 -30.08 3.48
CA ASP A 318 2.83 -31.31 3.94
C ASP A 318 2.21 -32.60 3.37
N GLY A 319 1.20 -32.48 2.49
CA GLY A 319 0.49 -33.59 1.86
C GLY A 319 -0.69 -34.14 2.67
N ALA A 320 -1.05 -33.54 3.82
CA ALA A 320 -2.25 -33.96 4.54
C ALA A 320 -3.52 -33.78 3.67
N PRO A 321 -4.46 -34.75 3.68
CA PRO A 321 -5.62 -34.72 2.81
C PRO A 321 -6.58 -33.59 3.17
N PRO A 322 -7.46 -33.15 2.23
CA PRO A 322 -8.55 -32.22 2.53
C PRO A 322 -9.37 -32.60 3.77
N LYS A 323 -9.87 -31.58 4.47
CA LYS A 323 -10.67 -31.71 5.69
C LYS A 323 -11.95 -30.91 5.57
N THR A 324 -13.03 -31.44 6.14
CA THR A 324 -14.30 -30.74 6.27
C THR A 324 -14.35 -29.97 7.58
N VAL A 325 -15.11 -28.86 7.58
CA VAL A 325 -15.35 -28.05 8.78
C VAL A 325 -16.84 -28.03 9.07
N THR A 326 -17.20 -28.46 10.28
CA THR A 326 -18.57 -28.32 10.81
C THR A 326 -18.68 -27.01 11.56
N SER A 327 -19.75 -26.25 11.39
CA SER A 327 -20.04 -25.09 12.25
C SER A 327 -21.09 -25.44 13.30
N ILE A 328 -21.05 -24.78 14.45
CA ILE A 328 -22.07 -24.86 15.49
C ILE A 328 -22.63 -23.47 15.74
N LEU A 329 -23.92 -23.38 16.09
CA LEU A 329 -24.58 -22.13 16.50
C LEU A 329 -24.55 -21.02 15.43
N MET A 330 -24.65 -21.40 14.15
CA MET A 330 -24.53 -20.47 13.01
C MET A 330 -25.55 -20.73 11.90
N ASP A 331 -26.51 -21.63 12.09
CA ASP A 331 -27.58 -21.83 11.11
C ASP A 331 -28.76 -20.88 11.36
N VAL A 332 -29.74 -20.88 10.44
CA VAL A 332 -30.95 -20.06 10.55
C VAL A 332 -31.81 -20.39 11.77
N THR A 333 -31.75 -21.62 12.30
CA THR A 333 -32.46 -22.00 13.52
C THR A 333 -31.81 -21.35 14.74
N ASP A 334 -30.48 -21.36 14.79
CA ASP A 334 -29.71 -20.72 15.85
C ASP A 334 -29.89 -19.18 15.79
N LEU A 335 -29.89 -18.59 14.58
CA LEU A 335 -30.18 -17.16 14.36
C LEU A 335 -31.53 -16.75 14.96
N HIS A 336 -32.57 -17.56 14.73
CA HIS A 336 -33.90 -17.31 15.31
C HIS A 336 -33.92 -17.51 16.82
N ARG A 337 -33.27 -18.57 17.33
CA ARG A 337 -33.22 -18.87 18.77
C ARG A 337 -32.60 -17.73 19.57
N TYR A 338 -31.55 -17.10 19.06
CA TYR A 338 -30.80 -16.05 19.75
C TYR A 338 -31.12 -14.63 19.26
N ALA A 339 -32.21 -14.45 18.51
CA ALA A 339 -32.64 -13.15 17.95
C ALA A 339 -32.72 -12.02 18.98
N ALA A 340 -33.02 -12.33 20.25
CA ALA A 340 -33.07 -11.35 21.34
C ALA A 340 -31.72 -10.67 21.63
N HIS A 341 -30.61 -11.27 21.21
CA HIS A 341 -29.26 -10.72 21.32
C HIS A 341 -28.83 -9.93 20.07
N GLY A 342 -29.72 -9.78 19.09
CA GLY A 342 -29.44 -9.13 17.83
C GLY A 342 -29.14 -7.63 17.97
N VAL A 343 -28.08 -7.16 17.30
CA VAL A 343 -27.68 -5.75 17.23
C VAL A 343 -27.56 -5.25 15.78
N ASN A 344 -27.69 -3.94 15.61
CA ASN A 344 -27.61 -3.24 14.32
C ASN A 344 -26.50 -2.20 14.24
N HIS A 345 -25.78 -1.96 15.34
CA HIS A 345 -24.74 -0.94 15.41
C HIS A 345 -23.41 -1.57 15.85
N ASP A 346 -22.32 -1.05 15.31
CA ASP A 346 -20.96 -1.45 15.70
C ASP A 346 -20.56 -0.86 17.06
N LYS A 347 -19.33 -1.17 17.52
CA LYS A 347 -18.79 -0.68 18.80
C LYS A 347 -18.68 0.85 18.87
N GLY A 348 -18.71 1.54 17.73
CA GLY A 348 -18.71 3.00 17.62
C GLY A 348 -20.11 3.60 17.43
N GLY A 349 -21.17 2.80 17.55
CA GLY A 349 -22.56 3.24 17.38
C GLY A 349 -22.96 3.49 15.93
N ARG A 350 -22.17 3.06 14.94
CA ARG A 350 -22.50 3.23 13.53
C ARG A 350 -23.32 2.05 13.03
N PRO A 351 -24.29 2.24 12.12
CA PRO A 351 -25.04 1.13 11.55
C PRO A 351 -24.12 0.10 10.88
N ILE A 352 -24.33 -1.17 11.20
CA ILE A 352 -23.67 -2.30 10.53
C ILE A 352 -24.16 -2.32 9.08
N LYS A 353 -23.21 -2.42 8.14
CA LYS A 353 -23.50 -2.38 6.71
C LYS A 353 -23.92 -3.76 6.20
N ALA A 354 -24.77 -3.74 5.18
CA ALA A 354 -25.01 -4.90 4.34
C ALA A 354 -23.71 -5.39 3.68
N SER A 355 -23.67 -6.67 3.31
CA SER A 355 -22.54 -7.27 2.60
C SER A 355 -23.02 -7.87 1.27
N PRO A 356 -22.40 -7.50 0.13
CA PRO A 356 -22.74 -8.07 -1.17
C PRO A 356 -21.94 -9.34 -1.49
N ALA A 357 -21.18 -9.89 -0.54
CA ALA A 357 -20.28 -11.00 -0.80
C ALA A 357 -21.06 -12.29 -1.12
N VAL A 358 -20.63 -13.02 -2.15
CA VAL A 358 -21.19 -14.33 -2.47
C VAL A 358 -20.32 -15.39 -1.81
N LEU A 359 -20.90 -16.15 -0.87
CA LEU A 359 -20.21 -17.16 -0.07
C LEU A 359 -20.63 -18.57 -0.51
N THR A 360 -19.76 -19.24 -1.28
CA THR A 360 -20.07 -20.50 -1.98
C THR A 360 -19.84 -21.77 -1.16
N HIS A 361 -19.27 -21.67 0.04
CA HIS A 361 -18.93 -22.80 0.91
C HIS A 361 -19.79 -22.89 2.17
N LEU A 362 -20.90 -22.15 2.23
CA LEU A 362 -21.88 -22.24 3.31
C LEU A 362 -22.83 -23.42 3.10
N THR A 363 -23.35 -23.99 4.18
CA THR A 363 -24.49 -24.91 4.10
C THR A 363 -25.77 -24.14 3.81
N GLU A 364 -26.84 -24.81 3.42
CA GLU A 364 -28.14 -24.16 3.15
C GLU A 364 -28.65 -23.37 4.37
N GLY A 365 -28.56 -23.94 5.57
CA GLY A 365 -28.99 -23.29 6.81
C GLY A 365 -28.15 -22.06 7.18
N GLU A 366 -26.85 -22.11 6.92
CA GLU A 366 -25.95 -20.97 7.13
C GLU A 366 -26.14 -19.89 6.06
N ALA A 367 -26.35 -20.27 4.79
CA ALA A 367 -26.62 -19.32 3.72
C ALA A 367 -27.90 -18.54 3.97
N ALA A 368 -28.97 -19.22 4.42
CA ALA A 368 -30.21 -18.56 4.83
C ALA A 368 -30.01 -17.57 6.00
N ALA A 369 -29.15 -17.92 6.96
CA ALA A 369 -28.82 -17.02 8.06
C ALA A 369 -27.96 -15.82 7.58
N TYR A 370 -26.96 -16.07 6.73
CA TYR A 370 -26.14 -15.04 6.09
C TYR A 370 -27.00 -14.05 5.32
N ASP A 371 -27.91 -14.53 4.47
CA ASP A 371 -28.81 -13.69 3.68
C ASP A 371 -29.66 -12.76 4.57
N THR A 372 -30.08 -13.26 5.74
CA THR A 372 -30.86 -12.49 6.72
C THR A 372 -30.04 -11.32 7.30
N VAL A 373 -28.78 -11.55 7.67
CA VAL A 373 -27.93 -10.52 8.32
C VAL A 373 -27.21 -9.61 7.33
N ALA A 374 -26.88 -10.12 6.15
CA ALA A 374 -26.10 -9.43 5.11
C ALA A 374 -26.97 -8.61 4.13
N THR A 375 -28.29 -8.82 4.12
CA THR A 375 -29.22 -8.17 3.16
C THR A 375 -29.05 -6.66 3.04
N ALA A 376 -29.19 -6.13 1.82
CA ALA A 376 -29.27 -4.69 1.58
C ALA A 376 -30.58 -4.05 2.09
N GLY A 377 -31.61 -4.87 2.34
CA GLY A 377 -32.91 -4.42 2.85
C GLY A 377 -32.95 -4.21 4.37
N PRO A 378 -34.14 -3.93 4.92
CA PRO A 378 -34.35 -3.91 6.36
C PRO A 378 -34.06 -5.28 6.97
N ALA A 379 -33.32 -5.29 8.09
CA ALA A 379 -33.07 -6.48 8.89
C ALA A 379 -33.44 -6.18 10.35
N PRO A 380 -34.06 -7.12 11.08
CA PRO A 380 -34.38 -6.91 12.50
C PRO A 380 -33.10 -6.70 13.32
N PHE A 381 -32.04 -7.43 12.97
CA PHE A 381 -30.67 -7.28 13.46
C PHE A 381 -29.69 -7.73 12.37
N ARG A 382 -28.44 -7.31 12.47
CA ARG A 382 -27.36 -7.64 11.52
C ARG A 382 -26.20 -8.42 12.13
N ARG A 383 -26.18 -8.55 13.45
CA ARG A 383 -25.18 -9.33 14.17
C ARG A 383 -25.77 -9.92 15.43
N ILE A 384 -25.43 -11.16 15.71
CA ILE A 384 -25.43 -11.73 17.07
C ILE A 384 -23.99 -12.07 17.40
N GLU A 385 -23.48 -11.48 18.47
CA GLU A 385 -22.11 -11.71 18.93
C GLU A 385 -22.00 -13.10 19.56
N GLN A 386 -20.93 -13.82 19.24
CA GLN A 386 -20.65 -15.17 19.71
C GLN A 386 -20.71 -15.25 21.25
N GLU A 387 -20.20 -14.23 21.93
CA GLU A 387 -20.16 -14.13 23.40
C GLU A 387 -21.53 -13.89 24.07
N ALA A 388 -22.56 -13.53 23.30
CA ALA A 388 -23.91 -13.40 23.81
C ALA A 388 -24.61 -14.75 23.98
N ILE A 389 -24.13 -15.80 23.32
CA ILE A 389 -24.69 -17.14 23.40
C ILE A 389 -24.03 -17.91 24.57
N PRO A 390 -24.81 -18.56 25.46
CA PRO A 390 -24.24 -19.30 26.58
C PRO A 390 -23.23 -20.36 26.14
N LEU A 391 -22.06 -20.36 26.78
CA LEU A 391 -21.00 -21.33 26.51
C LEU A 391 -21.44 -22.79 26.74
N THR A 392 -22.39 -23.01 27.65
CA THR A 392 -23.01 -24.33 27.87
C THR A 392 -23.73 -24.83 26.64
N ASP A 393 -24.42 -23.95 25.91
CA ASP A 393 -25.16 -24.30 24.70
C ASP A 393 -24.18 -24.64 23.57
N ALA A 394 -23.06 -23.92 23.49
CA ALA A 394 -21.96 -24.24 22.57
C ALA A 394 -21.31 -25.60 22.88
N ALA A 395 -21.06 -25.90 24.15
CA ALA A 395 -20.53 -27.21 24.56
C ALA A 395 -21.52 -28.35 24.25
N THR A 396 -22.82 -28.14 24.46
CA THR A 396 -23.86 -29.11 24.07
C THR A 396 -23.87 -29.34 22.56
N ARG A 397 -23.88 -28.27 21.76
CA ARG A 397 -23.81 -28.40 20.30
C ARG A 397 -22.52 -29.06 19.82
N LEU A 398 -21.39 -28.80 20.47
CA LEU A 398 -20.14 -29.45 20.13
C LEU A 398 -20.20 -30.96 20.35
N LEU A 399 -20.85 -31.42 21.41
CA LEU A 399 -21.07 -32.84 21.66
C LEU A 399 -21.98 -33.50 20.61
N ASP A 400 -22.92 -32.75 20.04
CA ASP A 400 -23.79 -33.24 18.96
C ASP A 400 -23.05 -33.42 17.62
N VAL A 401 -21.89 -32.76 17.43
CA VAL A 401 -21.04 -32.92 16.23
C VAL A 401 -20.35 -34.28 16.20
N LEU A 402 -20.15 -34.90 17.37
CA LEU A 402 -19.61 -36.24 17.44
C LEU A 402 -20.65 -37.23 16.89
N PRO A 403 -20.26 -38.17 16.01
CA PRO A 403 -21.11 -39.31 15.73
C PRO A 403 -21.48 -39.93 17.09
N LYS A 404 -22.78 -40.17 17.33
CA LYS A 404 -23.20 -41.02 18.44
C LYS A 404 -22.38 -42.30 18.31
N LEU A 405 -21.40 -42.48 19.18
CA LEU A 405 -20.66 -43.74 19.29
C LEU A 405 -21.75 -44.79 19.50
N LEU A 406 -22.03 -45.58 18.47
CA LEU A 406 -22.80 -46.79 18.67
C LEU A 406 -21.98 -47.63 19.66
N PRO A 407 -22.61 -48.11 20.74
CA PRO A 407 -21.93 -48.77 21.84
C PRO A 407 -21.15 -50.02 21.41
#